data_AF-A0A3D3FA48-F1
#
_entry.id   AF-A0A3D3FA48-F1
#
_cell.length_a   1.000
_cell.length_b   1.000
_cell.length_c   1.000
_cell.angle_alpha   90.00
_cell.angle_beta   90.00
_cell.angle_gamma   90.00
#
_symmetry.space_group_name_H-M   'P 1'
#
loop_
_entity.id
_entity.type
_entity.pdbx_description
1 polymer ?
#
loop_
_entity_poly.entity_id
_entity_poly.type
_entity_poly.pdbx_seq_one_letter_code
_entity_poly.pdbx_strand_id
1 'polypeptide(L)'
;AYFIPLTKSRFFDRLVPAARWDAIDKNPDNKGFDVNRLTVGLGFAFEQKNISSILRLDYEWYFIENELDILNKYPEMDSDKFTVELVFTF
;
A
#
# COMPACT_ATOMS: atom_id res chain seq x y z
N ALA A 1 -7.55 -0.79 -12.40
CA ALA A 1 -6.14 -0.52 -12.04
C ALA A 1 -5.39 -0.14 -13.32
N TYR A 2 -4.50 0.84 -13.25
CA TYR A 2 -3.63 1.21 -14.38
C TYR A 2 -2.32 0.42 -14.31
N PHE A 3 -1.78 0.05 -15.47
CA PHE A 3 -0.47 -0.56 -15.56
C PHE A 3 0.29 -0.06 -16.78
N ILE A 4 1.61 -0.14 -16.72
CA ILE A 4 2.52 0.25 -17.79
C ILE A 4 3.23 -1.04 -18.26
N PRO A 5 3.05 -1.48 -19.52
CA PRO A 5 3.70 -2.69 -20.02
C PRO A 5 5.22 -2.50 -20.13
N LEU A 6 5.98 -3.54 -19.78
CA LEU A 6 7.44 -3.59 -19.88
C LEU A 6 7.85 -4.44 -21.08
N THR A 7 8.29 -3.81 -22.17
CA THR A 7 8.57 -4.48 -23.46
C THR A 7 9.92 -5.21 -23.52
N LYS A 8 10.81 -5.04 -22.52
CA LYS A 8 12.19 -5.58 -22.55
C LYS A 8 12.63 -6.27 -21.25
N SER A 9 11.72 -6.49 -20.31
CA SER A 9 12.06 -7.09 -19.02
C SER A 9 11.93 -8.61 -19.08
N ARG A 10 12.90 -9.33 -18.51
CA ARG A 10 12.89 -10.80 -18.43
C ARG A 10 12.10 -11.34 -17.23
N PHE A 11 11.92 -10.52 -16.21
CA PHE A 11 11.37 -10.94 -14.91
C PHE A 11 9.97 -10.41 -14.64
N PHE A 12 9.57 -9.33 -15.34
CA PHE A 12 8.31 -8.61 -15.12
C PHE A 12 7.74 -8.17 -16.46
N ASP A 13 6.43 -8.28 -16.64
CA ASP A 13 5.74 -7.88 -17.87
C ASP A 13 5.06 -6.50 -17.76
N ARG A 14 4.87 -5.99 -16.54
CA ARG A 14 4.22 -4.69 -16.30
C ARG A 14 4.60 -4.06 -14.97
N LEU A 15 4.52 -2.73 -14.94
CA LEU A 15 4.53 -1.92 -13.72
C LEU A 15 3.12 -1.52 -13.34
N VAL A 16 2.81 -1.55 -12.05
CA VAL A 16 1.50 -1.21 -11.49
C VAL A 16 1.69 -0.10 -10.47
N PRO A 17 1.53 1.18 -10.85
CA PRO A 17 1.53 2.26 -9.88
C PRO A 17 0.31 2.13 -8.96
N ALA A 18 0.53 2.37 -7.68
CA ALA A 18 -0.49 2.35 -6.65
C ALA A 18 -0.46 3.67 -5.88
N ALA A 19 -1.63 4.26 -5.68
CA ALA A 19 -1.85 5.33 -4.74
C ALA A 19 -3.17 5.03 -4.02
N ARG A 20 -3.15 5.12 -2.70
CA ARG A 20 -4.33 4.90 -1.85
C ARG A 20 -4.31 5.93 -0.75
N TRP A 21 -5.46 6.52 -0.49
CA TRP A 21 -5.69 7.33 0.69
C TRP A 21 -6.71 6.62 1.55
N ASP A 22 -6.36 6.40 2.82
CA ASP A 22 -7.23 5.81 3.82
C ASP A 22 -7.52 6.86 4.89
N ALA A 23 -8.77 6.91 5.35
CA ALA A 23 -9.22 7.80 6.39
C ALA A 23 -9.94 6.97 7.46
N ILE A 24 -9.49 7.05 8.71
CA ILE A 24 -9.92 6.21 9.81
C ILE A 24 -10.42 7.12 10.93
N ASP A 25 -11.62 6.85 11.43
CA ASP A 25 -12.27 7.63 12.46
C ASP A 25 -12.93 6.71 13.50
N LYS A 26 -12.83 7.09 14.76
CA LYS A 26 -13.48 6.47 15.91
C LYS A 26 -14.47 7.43 16.58
N ASN A 27 -14.36 8.74 16.33
CA ASN A 27 -15.16 9.80 16.94
C ASN A 27 -15.92 10.62 15.88
N PRO A 28 -17.09 10.14 15.41
CA PRO A 28 -17.84 10.80 14.33
C PRO A 28 -18.38 12.20 14.69
N ASP A 29 -18.36 12.57 15.97
CA ASP A 29 -18.79 13.89 16.45
C ASP A 29 -17.70 14.96 16.33
N ASN A 30 -16.44 14.57 16.11
CA ASN A 30 -15.33 15.50 15.87
C ASN A 30 -15.23 15.83 14.37
N LYS A 31 -14.84 17.06 14.04
CA LYS A 31 -14.57 17.44 12.65
C LYS A 31 -13.23 16.86 12.23
N GLY A 32 -13.21 15.97 11.25
CA GLY A 32 -11.99 15.42 10.65
C GLY A 32 -11.98 13.90 10.67
N PHE A 33 -10.80 13.33 10.42
CA PHE A 33 -10.54 11.90 10.62
C PHE A 33 -9.41 11.79 11.65
N ASP A 34 -9.55 10.88 12.60
CA ASP A 34 -8.55 10.66 13.65
C ASP A 34 -7.19 10.29 13.06
N VAL A 35 -7.16 9.47 12.01
CA VAL A 35 -5.95 9.09 11.28
C VAL A 35 -6.18 9.13 9.78
N ASN A 36 -5.28 9.81 9.07
CA ASN A 36 -5.18 9.76 7.62
C ASN A 36 -3.92 9.00 7.22
N ARG A 37 -4.01 8.15 6.21
CA ARG A 37 -2.86 7.44 5.65
C ARG A 37 -2.79 7.63 4.15
N LEU A 38 -1.64 8.05 3.65
CA LEU A 38 -1.35 8.10 2.23
C LEU A 38 -0.36 6.99 1.89
N THR A 39 -0.80 6.00 1.11
CA THR A 39 0.07 4.96 0.55
C THR A 39 0.39 5.30 -0.90
N VAL A 40 1.66 5.28 -1.27
CA VAL A 40 2.11 5.31 -2.67
C VAL A 40 3.03 4.13 -2.92
N GLY A 41 3.01 3.59 -4.13
CA GLY A 41 3.84 2.44 -4.42
C GLY A 41 3.92 2.07 -5.88
N LEU A 42 4.80 1.10 -6.12
CA LEU A 42 5.07 0.53 -7.42
C LEU A 42 5.12 -0.99 -7.31
N GLY A 43 4.26 -1.64 -8.09
CA GLY A 43 4.26 -3.08 -8.28
C GLY A 43 4.99 -3.49 -9.55
N PHE A 44 5.86 -4.49 -9.48
CA PHE A 44 6.48 -5.17 -10.60
C PHE A 44 5.77 -6.51 -10.77
N ALA A 45 4.89 -6.61 -11.76
CA ALA A 45 4.06 -7.78 -11.96
C ALA A 45 4.57 -8.66 -13.11
N PHE A 46 4.24 -9.94 -13.00
CA PHE A 46 4.50 -10.97 -13.98
C PHE A 46 3.28 -11.89 -14.06
N GLU A 47 2.85 -12.24 -15.26
CA GLU A 47 1.79 -13.21 -15.47
C GLU A 47 2.10 -14.14 -16.64
N GLN A 48 2.02 -15.44 -16.39
CA GLN A 48 2.18 -16.45 -17.41
C GLN A 48 1.26 -17.65 -17.15
N LYS A 49 0.27 -17.80 -18.04
CA LYS A 49 -0.73 -18.88 -17.99
C LYS A 49 -1.47 -18.89 -16.64
N ASN A 50 -1.11 -19.81 -15.76
CA ASN A 50 -1.77 -20.02 -14.47
C ASN A 50 -0.97 -19.45 -13.31
N ILE A 51 0.24 -18.93 -13.56
CA ILE A 51 1.10 -18.38 -12.51
C ILE A 51 1.15 -16.87 -12.69
N SER A 52 0.89 -16.14 -11.61
CA SER A 52 1.18 -14.72 -11.55
C SER A 52 1.95 -14.38 -10.28
N SER A 53 2.74 -13.32 -10.36
CA SER A 53 3.41 -12.75 -9.21
C SER A 53 3.46 -11.23 -9.29
N ILE A 54 3.57 -10.59 -8.13
CA ILE A 54 3.82 -9.15 -8.05
C ILE A 54 4.74 -8.86 -6.87
N LEU A 55 5.84 -8.16 -7.15
CA LEU A 55 6.70 -7.55 -6.15
C LEU A 55 6.22 -6.11 -5.94
N ARG A 56 5.76 -5.77 -4.74
CA ARG A 56 5.25 -4.43 -4.39
C ARG A 56 6.23 -3.73 -3.47
N LEU A 57 6.48 -2.47 -3.78
CA LEU A 57 7.24 -1.54 -2.97
C LEU A 57 6.30 -0.39 -2.63
N ASP A 58 5.87 -0.34 -1.38
CA ASP A 58 4.88 0.63 -0.91
C ASP A 58 5.47 1.46 0.23
N TYR A 59 5.22 2.77 0.19
CA TYR A 59 5.51 3.68 1.28
C TYR A 59 4.18 4.22 1.82
N GLU A 60 4.02 4.18 3.14
CA GLU A 60 2.84 4.68 3.85
C GLU A 60 3.24 5.86 4.74
N TRP A 61 2.62 7.03 4.49
CA TRP A 61 2.66 8.18 5.41
C TRP A 61 1.42 8.17 6.30
N TYR A 62 1.61 8.31 7.61
CA TYR A 62 0.54 8.41 8.60
C TYR A 62 0.46 9.83 9.16
N PHE A 63 -0.73 10.41 9.09
CA PHE A 63 -1.06 11.71 9.68
C PHE A 63 -2.04 11.46 10.82
N ILE A 64 -1.54 11.49 12.05
CA ILE A 64 -2.30 11.19 13.26
C ILE A 64 -2.78 12.52 13.85
N GLU A 65 -4.09 12.74 13.86
CA GLU A 65 -4.70 13.85 14.61
C GLU A 65 -5.08 13.41 16.02
N ASN A 66 -5.63 12.20 16.16
CA ASN A 66 -5.94 11.57 17.43
C ASN A 66 -5.42 10.13 17.46
N GLU A 67 -4.79 9.75 18.57
CA GLU A 67 -4.32 8.37 18.74
C GLU A 67 -5.51 7.40 18.80
N LEU A 68 -5.41 6.32 18.04
CA LEU A 68 -6.38 5.24 18.06
C LEU A 68 -5.77 4.05 18.81
N ASP A 69 -6.40 3.61 19.91
CA ASP A 69 -5.92 2.45 20.70
C ASP A 69 -5.64 1.20 19.84
N ILE A 70 -6.42 1.03 18.76
CA ILE A 70 -6.26 -0.08 17.81
C ILE A 70 -5.01 0.03 16.92
N LEU A 71 -4.46 1.24 16.75
CA LEU A 71 -3.28 1.55 15.95
C LEU A 71 -2.05 1.91 16.80
N ASN A 72 -2.19 2.09 18.12
CA ASN A 72 -1.09 2.42 19.04
C ASN A 72 -0.70 1.24 19.96
N LYS A 73 -0.90 -0.01 19.50
CA LYS A 73 -0.48 -1.19 20.28
C LYS A 73 1.04 -1.39 20.25
N TYR A 74 1.67 -1.00 19.15
CA TYR A 74 3.12 -1.04 18.96
C TYR A 74 3.56 0.26 18.27
N PRO A 75 4.77 0.79 18.56
CA PRO A 75 5.27 2.04 17.98
C PRO A 75 5.31 2.06 16.44
N GLU A 76 5.34 0.89 15.80
CA GLU A 76 5.44 0.74 14.35
C GLU A 76 4.08 0.71 13.63
N MET A 77 2.96 0.67 14.37
CA MET A 77 1.64 0.46 13.76
C MET A 77 1.10 1.73 13.09
N ASP A 78 1.28 2.87 13.71
CA ASP A 78 0.87 4.19 13.22
C ASP A 78 2.05 5.05 12.73
N SER A 79 3.25 4.49 12.66
CA SER A 79 4.43 5.16 12.09
C SER A 79 4.48 5.08 10.56
N ASP A 80 5.12 6.08 9.96
CA ASP A 80 5.55 6.01 8.56
C ASP A 80 6.37 4.75 8.31
N LYS A 81 6.10 4.05 7.20
CA LYS A 81 6.77 2.77 6.91
C LYS A 81 6.91 2.48 5.43
N PHE A 82 7.95 1.71 5.13
CA PHE A 82 8.18 1.15 3.81
C PHE A 82 7.98 -0.37 3.86
N THR A 83 7.18 -0.90 2.94
CA THR A 83 6.84 -2.31 2.85
C THR A 83 7.34 -2.90 1.54
N VAL A 84 7.89 -4.11 1.63
CA VAL A 84 8.25 -4.94 0.48
C VAL A 84 7.41 -6.21 0.55
N GLU A 85 6.57 -6.45 -0.45
CA GLU A 85 5.69 -7.61 -0.51
C GLU A 85 5.93 -8.39 -1.81
N LEU A 86 6.03 -9.71 -1.71
CA LEU A 86 6.04 -10.60 -2.86
C LEU A 86 4.82 -11.52 -2.79
N VAL A 87 3.87 -11.30 -3.70
CA VAL A 87 2.65 -12.11 -3.80
C VAL A 87 2.77 -13.06 -4.97
N PHE A 88 2.45 -14.33 -4.76
CA PHE A 88 2.32 -15.35 -5.80
C PHE A 88 0.88 -15.86 -5.87
N THR A 89 0.41 -16.18 -7.06
CA THR A 89 -0.89 -16.80 -7.31
C THR A 89 -0.71 -17.91 -8.35
N PHE A 90 -1.30 -19.09 -8.10
CA PHE A 90 -1.12 -20.32 -8.85
C PHE A 90 -2.43 -21.09 -9.00
#